data_AF-A0A8J8CNM2-F1
#
_entry.id   AF-A0A8J8CNM2-F1
#
_cell.length_a   1.000
_cell.length_b   1.000
_cell.length_c   1.000
_cell.angle_alpha   90.00
_cell.angle_beta   90.00
_cell.angle_gamma   90.00
#
_symmetry.space_group_name_H-M   'P 1'
#
loop_
_entity.id
_entity.type
_entity.pdbx_description
1 polymer ?
#
loop_
_entity_poly.entity_id
_entity_poly.type
_entity_poly.pdbx_seq_one_letter_code
_entity_poly.pdbx_strand_id
1 'polypeptide(L)'
;MNNFFLLLGDEIRGFIKSKIMLALWIGMPVLMILLYFINPDTEGIPLTLFSGIIISSIGGLLAAVILSTTIVNEKNNNVYDLFLIRPVKRWNILLAKYMAVIICLTIATILSFAVGLVIDSFTNALPSGAVLLQFLESIVMAVAAMSISCVMGILIGLLVKSVALAAILAIYLGQQLSVVAVLPTIFVPSVSSYVFSIGIGLTVTILVLIIDMIIFSKKQF
;
A
#
# COMPACT_ATOMS: atom_id res chain seq x y z
N MET A 1 10.82 -21.52 -16.56
CA MET A 1 10.01 -20.67 -15.67
C MET A 1 10.85 -19.47 -15.26
N ASN A 2 10.38 -18.24 -15.50
CA ASN A 2 11.15 -17.04 -15.15
C ASN A 2 11.38 -16.99 -13.63
N ASN A 3 12.65 -16.90 -13.21
CA ASN A 3 13.07 -16.88 -11.80
C ASN A 3 12.31 -15.83 -10.95
N PHE A 4 11.82 -14.76 -11.58
CA PHE A 4 11.00 -13.72 -10.95
C PHE A 4 9.67 -14.24 -10.39
N PHE A 5 8.91 -15.03 -11.15
CA PHE A 5 7.59 -15.50 -10.68
C PHE A 5 7.71 -16.50 -9.52
N LEU A 6 8.81 -17.25 -9.48
CA LEU A 6 9.09 -18.15 -8.37
C LEU A 6 9.37 -17.35 -7.09
N LEU A 7 10.22 -16.31 -7.17
CA LEU A 7 10.48 -15.40 -6.06
C LEU A 7 9.20 -14.68 -5.60
N LEU A 8 8.40 -14.16 -6.53
CA LEU A 8 7.12 -13.53 -6.23
C LEU A 8 6.18 -14.50 -5.49
N GLY A 9 6.06 -15.74 -5.98
CA GLY A 9 5.22 -16.76 -5.36
C GLY A 9 5.65 -17.11 -3.93
N ASP A 10 6.97 -17.18 -3.70
CA ASP A 10 7.52 -17.43 -2.36
C ASP A 10 7.24 -16.26 -1.41
N GLU A 11 7.45 -15.01 -1.87
CA GLU A 11 7.14 -13.80 -1.08
C GLU A 11 5.64 -13.70 -0.76
N ILE A 12 4.77 -13.90 -1.75
CA ILE A 12 3.31 -13.88 -1.55
C ILE A 12 2.89 -14.93 -0.52
N ARG A 13 3.41 -16.16 -0.61
CA ARG A 13 3.12 -17.22 0.38
C ARG A 13 3.63 -16.85 1.77
N GLY A 14 4.79 -16.20 1.85
CA GLY A 14 5.33 -15.66 3.10
C GLY A 14 4.40 -14.62 3.72
N PHE A 15 3.97 -13.63 2.93
CA PHE A 15 3.06 -12.58 3.38
C PHE A 15 1.68 -13.12 3.77
N ILE A 16 1.08 -14.02 2.98
CA ILE A 16 -0.24 -14.60 3.29
C ILE A 16 -0.23 -15.35 4.64
N LYS A 17 0.88 -16.03 4.98
CA LYS A 17 1.02 -16.74 6.26
C LYS A 17 1.40 -15.82 7.43
N SER A 18 1.74 -14.57 7.16
CA SER A 18 2.12 -13.62 8.20
C SER A 18 0.91 -13.21 9.04
N LYS A 19 1.07 -13.27 10.37
CA LYS A 19 0.07 -12.78 11.32
C LYS A 19 -0.29 -11.31 11.08
N ILE A 20 0.68 -10.51 10.62
CA ILE A 20 0.48 -9.09 10.32
C ILE A 20 -0.50 -8.92 9.16
N MET A 21 -0.38 -9.73 8.10
CA MET A 21 -1.26 -9.64 6.94
C MET A 21 -2.65 -10.18 7.22
N LEU A 22 -2.76 -11.25 8.00
CA LEU A 22 -4.06 -11.73 8.46
C LEU A 22 -4.79 -10.67 9.31
N ALA A 23 -4.05 -10.00 10.21
CA ALA A 23 -4.59 -8.89 10.98
C ALA A 23 -5.03 -7.72 10.09
N LEU A 24 -4.33 -7.45 8.99
CA LEU A 24 -4.70 -6.43 7.99
C LEU A 24 -5.97 -6.80 7.21
N TRP A 25 -6.05 -8.03 6.71
CA TRP A 25 -7.18 -8.54 5.94
C TRP A 25 -8.48 -8.55 6.73
N ILE A 26 -8.41 -8.83 8.03
CA ILE A 26 -9.57 -8.81 8.91
C ILE A 26 -9.78 -7.41 9.50
N GLY A 27 -8.70 -6.74 9.89
CA GLY A 27 -8.73 -5.46 10.57
C GLY A 27 -9.29 -4.32 9.72
N MET A 28 -8.94 -4.25 8.43
CA MET A 28 -9.44 -3.17 7.56
C MET A 28 -10.96 -3.27 7.30
N PRO A 29 -11.55 -4.45 6.99
CA PRO A 29 -13.00 -4.59 6.91
C PRO A 29 -13.71 -4.36 8.26
N VAL A 30 -13.14 -4.84 9.36
CA VAL A 30 -13.70 -4.59 10.70
C VAL A 30 -13.71 -3.10 11.02
N LEU A 31 -12.65 -2.37 10.65
CA LEU A 31 -12.59 -0.92 10.82
C LEU A 31 -13.70 -0.23 10.03
N MET A 32 -14.03 -0.71 8.83
CA MET A 32 -15.14 -0.19 8.04
C MET A 32 -16.49 -0.36 8.75
N ILE A 33 -16.75 -1.53 9.31
CA ILE A 33 -17.97 -1.80 10.10
C ILE A 33 -18.01 -0.87 11.33
N LEU A 34 -16.88 -0.68 12.00
CA LEU A 34 -16.76 0.17 13.18
C LEU A 34 -17.05 1.64 12.84
N LEU A 35 -16.53 2.14 11.71
CA LEU A 35 -16.79 3.50 11.23
C LEU A 35 -18.28 3.76 10.96
N TYR A 36 -18.99 2.77 10.40
CA TYR A 36 -20.44 2.85 10.23
C TYR A 36 -21.19 3.03 11.56
N PHE A 37 -20.82 2.27 12.59
CA PHE A 37 -21.48 2.37 13.90
C PHE A 37 -21.18 3.69 14.61
N ILE A 38 -20.01 4.30 14.39
CA ILE A 38 -19.66 5.59 15.00
C ILE A 38 -20.41 6.74 14.31
N ASN A 39 -20.53 6.71 12.98
CA ASN A 39 -21.17 7.77 12.21
C ASN A 39 -22.24 7.19 11.27
N PRO A 40 -23.42 6.83 11.79
CA PRO A 40 -24.52 6.29 10.99
C PRO A 40 -25.16 7.35 10.08
N ASP A 41 -25.14 8.63 10.50
CA ASP A 41 -25.68 9.75 9.74
C ASP A 41 -24.56 10.53 9.05
N THR A 42 -24.05 9.99 7.95
CA THR A 42 -23.25 10.80 7.03
C THR A 42 -24.17 11.72 6.24
N GLU A 43 -24.19 13.01 6.57
CA GLU A 43 -24.97 14.13 5.99
C GLU A 43 -24.93 14.21 4.44
N GLY A 44 -25.46 13.20 3.74
CA GLY A 44 -25.43 13.07 2.28
C GLY A 44 -24.09 12.63 1.68
N ILE A 45 -23.03 12.40 2.48
CA ILE A 45 -21.73 11.93 1.99
C ILE A 45 -21.69 10.40 1.99
N PRO A 46 -21.33 9.73 0.89
CA PRO A 46 -21.14 8.28 0.87
C PRO A 46 -20.08 7.84 1.90
N LEU A 47 -20.43 6.87 2.75
CA LEU A 47 -19.53 6.33 3.78
C LEU A 47 -18.24 5.76 3.14
N THR A 48 -18.35 5.26 1.92
CA THR A 48 -17.26 4.77 1.06
C THR A 48 -16.18 5.81 0.77
N LEU A 49 -16.51 7.08 0.55
CA LEU A 49 -15.52 8.12 0.30
C LEU A 49 -14.73 8.47 1.57
N PHE A 50 -15.43 8.67 2.67
CA PHE A 50 -14.83 9.00 3.95
C PHE A 50 -13.93 7.87 4.46
N SER A 51 -14.45 6.64 4.45
CA SER A 51 -13.66 5.46 4.79
C SER A 51 -12.50 5.23 3.82
N GLY A 52 -12.62 5.59 2.55
CA GLY A 52 -11.55 5.44 1.57
C GLY A 52 -10.32 6.27 1.91
N ILE A 53 -10.50 7.48 2.43
CA ILE A 53 -9.40 8.31 2.93
C ILE A 53 -8.73 7.63 4.14
N ILE A 54 -9.52 7.14 5.10
CA ILE A 54 -8.98 6.47 6.29
C ILE A 54 -8.23 5.18 5.93
N ILE A 55 -8.82 4.35 5.08
CA ILE A 55 -8.25 3.08 4.60
C ILE A 55 -6.97 3.35 3.81
N SER A 56 -6.95 4.36 2.93
CA SER A 56 -5.74 4.74 2.19
C SER A 56 -4.61 5.16 3.12
N SER A 57 -4.93 5.95 4.15
CA SER A 57 -3.98 6.42 5.16
C SER A 57 -3.40 5.27 5.99
N ILE A 58 -4.25 4.41 6.55
CA ILE A 58 -3.80 3.28 7.38
C ILE A 58 -3.03 2.25 6.53
N GLY A 59 -3.52 1.95 5.33
CA GLY A 59 -2.85 1.02 4.44
C GLY A 59 -1.49 1.53 3.98
N GLY A 60 -1.35 2.83 3.67
CA GLY A 60 -0.07 3.44 3.32
C GLY A 60 0.95 3.32 4.45
N LEU A 61 0.56 3.65 5.68
CA LEU A 61 1.41 3.51 6.87
C LEU A 61 1.88 2.06 7.06
N LEU A 62 0.95 1.11 7.02
CA LEU A 62 1.27 -0.30 7.23
C LEU A 62 2.16 -0.85 6.10
N ALA A 63 1.91 -0.43 4.86
CA ALA A 63 2.74 -0.78 3.72
C ALA A 63 4.20 -0.37 3.91
N ALA A 64 4.42 0.90 4.30
CA ALA A 64 5.74 1.44 4.54
C ALA A 64 6.46 0.71 5.69
N VAL A 65 5.76 0.46 6.80
CA VAL A 65 6.33 -0.21 7.97
C VAL A 65 6.69 -1.66 7.66
N ILE A 66 5.82 -2.40 6.97
CA ILE A 66 6.06 -3.81 6.65
C ILE A 66 7.28 -3.96 5.72
N LEU A 67 7.35 -3.16 4.65
CA LEU A 67 8.48 -3.24 3.72
C LEU A 67 9.79 -2.77 4.35
N SER A 68 9.77 -1.65 5.09
CA SER A 68 10.98 -1.15 5.73
C SER A 68 11.55 -2.13 6.76
N THR A 69 10.69 -2.68 7.62
CA THR A 69 11.12 -3.61 8.68
C THR A 69 11.56 -4.95 8.13
N THR A 70 10.87 -5.49 7.11
CA THR A 70 11.27 -6.76 6.48
C THR A 70 12.63 -6.65 5.80
N ILE A 71 12.90 -5.57 5.06
CA ILE A 71 14.20 -5.34 4.41
C ILE A 71 15.31 -5.23 5.44
N VAL A 72 15.11 -4.46 6.51
CA VAL A 72 16.13 -4.31 7.55
C VAL A 72 16.36 -5.62 8.30
N ASN A 73 15.29 -6.38 8.58
CA ASN A 73 15.42 -7.66 9.25
C ASN A 73 16.17 -8.69 8.39
N GLU A 74 15.87 -8.78 7.09
CA GLU A 74 16.58 -9.69 6.18
C GLU A 74 18.04 -9.30 5.97
N LYS A 75 18.32 -8.00 5.93
CA LYS A 75 19.67 -7.46 5.90
C LYS A 75 20.45 -7.84 7.15
N ASN A 76 19.85 -7.69 8.33
CA ASN A 76 20.51 -8.01 9.60
C ASN A 76 20.73 -9.51 9.80
N ASN A 77 19.89 -10.34 9.19
CA ASN A 77 20.01 -11.80 9.21
C ASN A 77 20.83 -12.36 8.02
N ASN A 78 21.49 -11.50 7.23
CA ASN A 78 22.32 -11.87 6.07
C ASN A 78 21.59 -12.78 5.05
N VAL A 79 20.27 -12.65 4.94
CA VAL A 79 19.46 -13.48 4.02
C VAL A 79 19.77 -13.15 2.56
N TYR A 80 20.15 -11.89 2.29
CA TYR A 80 20.51 -11.46 0.94
C TYR A 80 21.75 -12.18 0.40
N ASP A 81 22.69 -12.59 1.25
CA ASP A 81 23.88 -13.35 0.83
C ASP A 81 23.51 -14.72 0.26
N LEU A 82 22.49 -15.35 0.84
CA LEU A 82 21.96 -16.62 0.36
C LEU A 82 21.33 -16.50 -1.04
N PHE A 83 20.74 -15.34 -1.34
CA PHE A 83 20.20 -15.04 -2.66
C PHE A 83 21.29 -14.71 -3.69
N LEU A 84 22.45 -14.18 -3.26
CA LEU A 84 23.58 -13.87 -4.15
C LEU A 84 24.29 -15.12 -4.69
N ILE A 85 24.13 -16.27 -4.04
CA ILE A 85 24.66 -17.57 -4.52
C ILE A 85 23.82 -18.10 -5.70
N ARG A 86 22.55 -17.67 -5.82
CA ARG A 86 21.67 -18.05 -6.93
C ARG A 86 21.83 -17.04 -8.09
N PRO A 87 21.68 -17.46 -9.36
CA PRO A 87 21.78 -16.56 -10.52
C PRO A 87 20.49 -15.71 -10.66
N VAL A 88 20.19 -14.89 -9.65
CA VAL A 88 19.06 -13.96 -9.63
C VAL A 88 19.57 -12.52 -9.62
N LYS A 89 19.01 -11.68 -10.50
CA LYS A 89 19.34 -10.25 -10.52
C LYS A 89 18.86 -9.62 -9.23
N ARG A 90 19.72 -8.83 -8.56
CA ARG A 90 19.43 -8.12 -7.30
C ARG A 90 18.10 -7.34 -7.34
N TRP A 91 17.85 -6.67 -8.45
CA TRP A 91 16.64 -5.88 -8.72
C TRP A 91 15.35 -6.70 -8.68
N ASN A 92 15.40 -7.97 -9.08
CA ASN A 92 14.23 -8.85 -9.06
C ASN A 92 13.77 -9.19 -7.64
N ILE A 93 14.68 -9.18 -6.66
CA ILE A 93 14.36 -9.45 -5.24
C ILE A 93 13.51 -8.31 -4.69
N LEU A 94 13.97 -7.07 -4.92
CA LEU A 94 13.23 -5.87 -4.51
C LEU A 94 11.86 -5.76 -5.18
N LEU A 95 11.83 -5.99 -6.50
CA LEU A 95 10.60 -5.89 -7.27
C LEU A 95 9.59 -6.99 -6.87
N ALA A 96 10.06 -8.20 -6.55
CA ALA A 96 9.20 -9.27 -6.06
C ALA A 96 8.56 -8.91 -4.70
N LYS A 97 9.32 -8.33 -3.77
CA LYS A 97 8.80 -7.88 -2.47
C LYS A 97 7.77 -6.77 -2.59
N TYR A 98 8.09 -5.75 -3.39
CA TYR A 98 7.16 -4.67 -3.69
C TYR A 98 5.84 -5.22 -4.27
N MET A 99 5.93 -6.07 -5.30
CA MET A 99 4.75 -6.64 -5.96
C MET A 99 3.95 -7.57 -5.02
N ALA A 100 4.61 -8.33 -4.15
CA ALA A 100 3.93 -9.19 -3.19
C ALA A 100 3.10 -8.37 -2.17
N VAL A 101 3.68 -7.29 -1.65
CA VAL A 101 3.00 -6.43 -0.67
C VAL A 101 1.86 -5.65 -1.32
N ILE A 102 2.07 -5.05 -2.49
CA ILE A 102 1.00 -4.29 -3.16
C ILE A 102 -0.18 -5.19 -3.53
N ILE A 103 0.05 -6.43 -3.98
CA ILE A 103 -1.02 -7.40 -4.26
C ILE A 103 -1.78 -7.76 -2.97
N CYS A 104 -1.07 -7.97 -1.87
CA CYS A 104 -1.70 -8.32 -0.60
C CYS A 104 -2.58 -7.18 -0.06
N LEU A 105 -2.10 -5.94 -0.19
CA LEU A 105 -2.81 -4.75 0.24
C LEU A 105 -3.99 -4.42 -0.68
N THR A 106 -3.87 -4.59 -2.00
CA THR A 106 -4.99 -4.37 -2.92
C THR A 106 -6.13 -5.34 -2.65
N ILE A 107 -5.84 -6.59 -2.31
CA ILE A 107 -6.87 -7.56 -1.87
C ILE A 107 -7.55 -7.06 -0.58
N ALA A 108 -6.76 -6.58 0.40
CA ALA A 108 -7.29 -6.06 1.66
C ALA A 108 -8.21 -4.85 1.46
N THR A 109 -7.83 -3.92 0.57
CA THR A 109 -8.64 -2.74 0.26
C THR A 109 -9.92 -3.13 -0.46
N ILE A 110 -9.84 -4.00 -1.47
CA ILE A 110 -11.02 -4.50 -2.18
C ILE A 110 -12.02 -5.13 -1.21
N LEU A 111 -11.56 -5.98 -0.28
CA LEU A 111 -12.42 -6.58 0.75
C LEU A 111 -13.09 -5.52 1.64
N SER A 112 -12.32 -4.51 2.06
CA SER A 112 -12.82 -3.45 2.95
C SER A 112 -13.86 -2.57 2.27
N PHE A 113 -13.59 -2.16 1.03
CA PHE A 113 -14.55 -1.38 0.25
C PHE A 113 -15.77 -2.20 -0.18
N ALA A 114 -15.63 -3.51 -0.40
CA ALA A 114 -16.77 -4.39 -0.66
C ALA A 114 -17.73 -4.42 0.54
N VAL A 115 -17.20 -4.50 1.77
CA VAL A 115 -18.02 -4.36 2.99
C VAL A 115 -18.68 -2.99 3.05
N GLY A 116 -17.96 -1.92 2.69
CA GLY A 116 -18.52 -0.57 2.61
C GLY A 116 -19.68 -0.43 1.64
N LEU A 117 -19.57 -1.01 0.44
CA LEU A 117 -20.65 -1.03 -0.54
C LEU A 117 -21.90 -1.78 -0.03
N VAL A 118 -21.70 -2.89 0.67
CA VAL A 118 -22.82 -3.65 1.25
C VAL A 118 -23.55 -2.78 2.27
N ILE A 119 -22.81 -2.09 3.16
CA ILE A 119 -23.39 -1.18 4.16
C ILE A 119 -24.13 -0.01 3.49
N ASP A 120 -23.51 0.63 2.49
CA ASP A 120 -24.11 1.73 1.73
C ASP A 120 -25.41 1.29 1.04
N SER A 121 -25.47 0.06 0.51
CA SER A 121 -26.68 -0.47 -0.14
C SER A 121 -27.86 -0.67 0.81
N PHE A 122 -27.60 -0.93 2.09
CA PHE A 122 -28.65 -1.07 3.11
C PHE A 122 -29.08 0.28 3.70
N THR A 123 -28.19 1.27 3.73
CA THR A 123 -28.42 2.55 4.43
C THR A 123 -28.89 3.65 3.49
N ASN A 124 -28.26 3.79 2.32
CA ASN A 124 -28.47 4.88 1.40
C ASN A 124 -29.11 4.36 0.10
N ALA A 125 -30.32 4.81 -0.22
CA ALA A 125 -31.01 4.53 -1.48
C ALA A 125 -30.41 5.30 -2.67
N LEU A 126 -29.08 5.27 -2.83
CA LEU A 126 -28.36 5.99 -3.88
C LEU A 126 -28.58 5.33 -5.26
N PRO A 127 -28.64 6.11 -6.35
CA PRO A 127 -28.70 5.58 -7.70
C PRO A 127 -27.43 4.77 -8.01
N SER A 128 -27.63 3.51 -8.43
CA SER A 128 -26.60 2.47 -8.57
C SER A 128 -25.39 2.84 -9.44
N GLY A 129 -25.54 3.76 -10.40
CA GLY A 129 -24.44 4.19 -11.27
C GLY A 129 -23.41 5.11 -10.62
N ALA A 130 -23.83 5.98 -9.69
CA ALA A 130 -22.92 6.94 -9.04
C ALA A 130 -22.02 6.26 -7.98
N VAL A 131 -22.57 5.25 -7.31
CA VAL A 131 -21.87 4.47 -6.28
C VAL A 131 -20.67 3.72 -6.87
N LEU A 132 -20.80 3.16 -8.09
CA LEU A 132 -19.73 2.41 -8.74
C LEU A 132 -18.53 3.29 -9.11
N LEU A 133 -18.77 4.50 -9.61
CA LEU A 133 -17.70 5.44 -9.95
C LEU A 133 -16.94 5.90 -8.70
N GLN A 134 -17.66 6.22 -7.62
CA GLN A 134 -17.05 6.63 -6.35
C GLN A 134 -16.23 5.50 -5.71
N PHE A 135 -16.70 4.25 -5.82
CA PHE A 135 -15.95 3.07 -5.39
C PHE A 135 -14.63 2.91 -6.15
N LEU A 136 -14.67 3.04 -7.48
CA LEU A 136 -13.46 2.94 -8.31
C LEU A 136 -12.47 4.06 -8.00
N GLU A 137 -12.95 5.30 -7.85
CA GLU A 137 -12.12 6.43 -7.45
C GLU A 137 -11.44 6.15 -6.10
N SER A 138 -12.19 5.71 -5.10
CA SER A 138 -11.67 5.44 -3.76
C SER A 138 -10.60 4.33 -3.75
N ILE A 139 -10.81 3.25 -4.52
CA ILE A 139 -9.80 2.19 -4.66
C ILE A 139 -8.55 2.73 -5.33
N VAL A 140 -8.69 3.49 -6.42
CA VAL A 140 -7.54 4.03 -7.15
C VAL A 140 -6.74 4.99 -6.28
N MET A 141 -7.39 5.89 -5.54
CA MET A 141 -6.73 6.75 -4.56
C MET A 141 -5.97 5.93 -3.51
N ALA A 142 -6.61 4.90 -2.96
CA ALA A 142 -6.01 4.06 -1.92
C ALA A 142 -4.79 3.29 -2.43
N VAL A 143 -4.89 2.67 -3.61
CA VAL A 143 -3.79 1.90 -4.20
C VAL A 143 -2.63 2.82 -4.60
N ALA A 144 -2.92 4.01 -5.15
CA ALA A 144 -1.88 4.99 -5.48
C ALA A 144 -1.11 5.46 -4.22
N ALA A 145 -1.83 5.81 -3.16
CA ALA A 145 -1.24 6.19 -1.88
C ALA A 145 -0.38 5.06 -1.28
N MET A 146 -0.92 3.84 -1.23
CA MET A 146 -0.20 2.66 -0.73
C MET A 146 1.05 2.35 -1.55
N SER A 147 0.97 2.50 -2.87
CA SER A 147 2.09 2.29 -3.77
C SER A 147 3.25 3.24 -3.45
N ILE A 148 2.98 4.55 -3.28
CA ILE A 148 3.99 5.54 -2.90
C ILE A 148 4.62 5.18 -1.55
N SER A 149 3.80 4.88 -0.55
CA SER A 149 4.29 4.51 0.78
C SER A 149 5.12 3.21 0.77
N CYS A 150 4.78 2.23 -0.07
CA CYS A 150 5.55 1.00 -0.23
C CYS A 150 6.98 1.31 -0.67
N VAL A 151 7.12 2.07 -1.75
CA VAL A 151 8.42 2.38 -2.33
C VAL A 151 9.25 3.25 -1.36
N MET A 152 8.61 4.17 -0.64
CA MET A 152 9.30 4.90 0.43
C MET A 152 9.74 4.00 1.59
N GLY A 153 8.93 3.00 1.97
CA GLY A 153 9.29 1.99 2.95
C GLY A 153 10.52 1.19 2.52
N ILE A 154 10.61 0.86 1.23
CA ILE A 154 11.79 0.21 0.65
C ILE A 154 13.03 1.09 0.80
N LEU A 155 12.95 2.34 0.35
CA LEU A 155 14.06 3.29 0.45
C LEU A 155 14.59 3.42 1.88
N ILE A 156 13.68 3.56 2.85
CA ILE A 156 14.02 3.64 4.28
C ILE A 156 14.70 2.34 4.73
N GLY A 157 14.15 1.19 4.37
CA GLY A 157 14.72 -0.11 4.73
C GLY A 157 16.13 -0.33 4.17
N LEU A 158 16.41 0.19 2.96
CA LEU A 158 17.73 0.13 2.35
C LEU A 158 18.75 1.00 3.09
N LEU A 159 18.36 2.21 3.50
CA LEU A 159 19.22 3.21 4.12
C LEU A 159 19.55 2.88 5.58
N VAL A 160 18.61 2.28 6.30
CA VAL A 160 18.73 2.04 7.74
C VAL A 160 19.33 0.66 8.05
N LYS A 161 19.83 0.48 9.29
CA LYS A 161 20.32 -0.81 9.84
C LYS A 161 19.51 -1.30 11.05
N SER A 162 18.82 -0.41 11.76
CA SER A 162 17.99 -0.77 12.93
C SER A 162 16.52 -0.91 12.52
N VAL A 163 15.89 -2.02 12.92
CA VAL A 163 14.48 -2.30 12.62
C VAL A 163 13.56 -1.25 13.24
N ALA A 164 13.84 -0.82 14.48
CA ALA A 164 13.05 0.19 15.17
C ALA A 164 13.14 1.56 14.49
N LEU A 165 14.34 1.97 14.08
CA LEU A 165 14.53 3.24 13.36
C LEU A 165 13.82 3.22 12.01
N ALA A 166 13.84 2.09 11.31
CA ALA A 166 13.14 1.93 10.05
C ALA A 166 11.62 2.06 10.20
N ALA A 167 11.04 1.44 11.25
CA ALA A 167 9.62 1.57 11.53
C ALA A 167 9.21 3.01 11.85
N ILE A 168 9.96 3.72 12.70
CA ILE A 168 9.66 5.11 13.07
C ILE A 168 9.77 6.04 11.85
N LEU A 169 10.83 5.89 11.05
CA LEU A 169 10.99 6.67 9.82
C LEU A 169 9.92 6.34 8.79
N ALA A 170 9.49 5.08 8.67
CA ALA A 170 8.41 4.68 7.78
C ALA A 170 7.07 5.30 8.19
N ILE A 171 6.76 5.37 9.48
CA ILE A 171 5.57 6.05 9.99
C ILE A 171 5.63 7.55 9.66
N TYR A 172 6.79 8.19 9.88
CA TYR A 172 6.90 9.64 9.69
C TYR A 172 6.98 10.06 8.22
N LEU A 173 7.83 9.42 7.42
CA LEU A 173 8.07 9.80 6.02
C LEU A 173 7.13 9.08 5.06
N GLY A 174 6.89 7.77 5.29
CA GLY A 174 6.04 6.96 4.40
C GLY A 174 4.60 7.46 4.36
N GLN A 175 4.08 7.93 5.50
CA GLN A 175 2.71 8.44 5.59
C GLN A 175 2.55 9.84 4.99
N GLN A 176 3.49 10.75 5.22
CA GLN A 176 3.38 12.12 4.73
C GLN A 176 3.52 12.18 3.20
N LEU A 177 4.29 11.26 2.62
CA LEU A 177 4.45 11.17 1.17
C LEU A 177 3.25 10.55 0.47
N SER A 178 2.48 9.65 1.10
CA SER A 178 1.21 9.19 0.53
C SER A 178 0.18 10.31 0.36
N VAL A 179 0.25 11.36 1.19
CA VAL A 179 -0.65 12.51 1.09
C VAL A 179 -0.47 13.25 -0.23
N VAL A 180 0.72 13.20 -0.84
CA VAL A 180 1.01 13.84 -2.14
C VAL A 180 0.09 13.35 -3.26
N ALA A 181 -0.40 12.10 -3.20
CA ALA A 181 -1.37 11.58 -4.16
C ALA A 181 -2.78 12.17 -4.01
N VAL A 182 -3.12 12.67 -2.82
CA VAL A 182 -4.48 13.12 -2.46
C VAL A 182 -4.56 14.65 -2.37
N LEU A 183 -3.48 15.32 -1.97
CA LEU A 183 -3.49 16.74 -1.62
C LEU A 183 -3.98 17.65 -2.76
N PRO A 184 -3.55 17.47 -4.03
CA PRO A 184 -3.95 18.38 -5.11
C PRO A 184 -5.42 18.28 -5.51
N THR A 185 -6.08 17.14 -5.26
CA THR A 185 -7.52 17.00 -5.53
C THR A 185 -8.37 17.81 -4.56
N ILE A 186 -7.82 18.18 -3.39
CA ILE A 186 -8.48 19.01 -2.39
C ILE A 186 -8.35 20.51 -2.73
N PHE A 187 -7.20 20.92 -3.28
CA PHE A 187 -6.91 22.34 -3.54
C PHE A 187 -7.31 22.82 -4.94
N VAL A 188 -7.48 21.92 -5.92
CA VAL A 188 -7.81 22.29 -7.30
C VAL A 188 -9.05 21.51 -7.78
N PRO A 189 -10.27 22.07 -7.63
CA PRO A 189 -11.53 21.39 -7.97
C PRO A 189 -11.71 21.08 -9.47
N SER A 190 -10.89 21.69 -10.34
CA SER A 190 -10.98 21.53 -11.80
C SER A 190 -10.23 20.30 -12.35
N VAL A 191 -9.48 19.58 -11.51
CA VAL A 191 -8.71 18.41 -11.92
C VAL A 191 -9.50 17.14 -11.59
N SER A 192 -9.63 16.23 -12.54
CA SER A 192 -10.26 14.93 -12.30
C SER A 192 -9.40 14.09 -11.35
N SER A 193 -9.94 13.84 -10.14
CA SER A 193 -9.25 13.12 -9.06
C SER A 193 -8.70 11.77 -9.49
N TYR A 194 -9.46 11.04 -10.32
CA TYR A 194 -9.08 9.75 -10.88
C TYR A 194 -7.78 9.80 -11.70
N VAL A 195 -7.70 10.71 -12.67
CA VAL A 195 -6.57 10.78 -13.62
C VAL A 195 -5.31 11.26 -12.91
N PHE A 196 -5.48 12.22 -11.99
CA PHE A 196 -4.37 12.80 -11.26
C PHE A 196 -3.71 11.80 -10.32
N SER A 197 -4.51 11.05 -9.56
CA SER A 197 -4.01 10.03 -8.64
C SER A 197 -3.24 8.92 -9.35
N ILE A 198 -3.74 8.45 -10.50
CA ILE A 198 -3.01 7.47 -11.32
C ILE A 198 -1.70 8.07 -11.83
N GLY A 199 -1.74 9.30 -12.35
CA GLY A 199 -0.57 9.98 -12.90
C GLY A 199 0.54 10.16 -11.86
N ILE A 200 0.22 10.78 -10.72
CA ILE A 200 1.20 11.01 -9.65
C ILE A 200 1.61 9.70 -8.98
N GLY A 201 0.65 8.82 -8.68
CA GLY A 201 0.91 7.52 -8.09
C GLY A 201 1.92 6.73 -8.90
N LEU A 202 1.70 6.56 -10.21
CA LEU A 202 2.61 5.83 -11.09
C LEU A 202 3.94 6.54 -11.28
N THR A 203 3.95 7.85 -11.52
CA THR A 203 5.19 8.57 -11.79
C THR A 203 6.13 8.57 -10.59
N VAL A 204 5.62 8.90 -9.40
CA VAL A 204 6.41 8.91 -8.16
C VAL A 204 6.91 7.50 -7.84
N THR A 205 6.05 6.49 -7.95
CA THR A 205 6.43 5.11 -7.62
C THR A 205 7.49 4.56 -8.55
N ILE A 206 7.37 4.78 -9.86
CA ILE A 206 8.39 4.36 -10.83
C ILE A 206 9.71 5.06 -10.56
N LEU A 207 9.69 6.38 -10.33
CA LEU A 207 10.90 7.16 -10.08
C LEU A 207 11.64 6.69 -8.82
N VAL A 208 10.94 6.57 -7.70
CA VAL A 208 11.57 6.14 -6.44
C VAL A 208 12.00 4.67 -6.53
N LEU A 209 11.22 3.81 -7.21
CA LEU A 209 11.58 2.40 -7.37
C LEU A 209 12.82 2.24 -8.25
N ILE A 210 13.09 3.14 -9.20
CA ILE A 210 14.36 3.18 -9.94
C ILE A 210 15.53 3.64 -9.06
N ILE A 211 15.30 4.50 -8.06
CA ILE A 211 16.33 5.03 -7.12
C ILE A 211 16.71 4.03 -6.03
N ASP A 212 15.71 3.41 -5.39
CA ASP A 212 15.84 2.03 -4.84
C ASP A 212 16.41 1.15 -5.94
N MET A 213 16.71 -0.13 -5.85
CA MET A 213 17.13 -0.84 -7.07
C MET A 213 18.56 -0.32 -7.53
N ILE A 214 18.83 0.95 -7.93
CA ILE A 214 20.17 1.57 -8.12
C ILE A 214 20.94 1.49 -6.81
N ILE A 215 20.36 2.01 -5.73
CA ILE A 215 20.99 1.95 -4.39
C ILE A 215 21.26 0.50 -3.98
N PHE A 216 20.34 -0.41 -4.28
CA PHE A 216 20.46 -1.82 -3.93
C PHE A 216 21.56 -2.53 -4.71
N SER A 217 21.76 -2.17 -5.98
CA SER A 217 22.82 -2.74 -6.81
C SER A 217 24.22 -2.35 -6.35
N LYS A 218 24.38 -1.10 -5.88
CA LYS A 218 25.66 -0.54 -5.44
C LYS A 218 26.07 -0.97 -4.04
N LYS A 219 25.13 -1.36 -3.18
CA LYS A 219 25.43 -1.85 -1.83
C LYS A 219 25.99 -3.26 -1.90
N GLN A 220 27.15 -3.46 -1.27
CA GLN A 220 27.63 -4.76 -0.85
C GLN A 220 26.99 -5.00 0.53
N PHE A 221 26.16 -6.04 0.62
CA PHE A 221 25.68 -6.57 1.89
C PHE A 221 26.74 -7.56 2.39
#